data_AF-A0A1L9S1E1-F1
#
_entry.id   AF-A0A1L9S1E1-F1
#
_cell.length_a   1.000
_cell.length_b   1.000
_cell.length_c   1.000
_cell.angle_alpha   90.00
_cell.angle_beta   90.00
_cell.angle_gamma   90.00
#
_symmetry.space_group_name_H-M   'P 1'
#
loop_
_entity.id
_entity.type
_entity.pdbx_description
1 polymer ?
#
loop_
_entity_poly.entity_id
_entity_poly.type
_entity_poly.pdbx_seq_one_letter_code
_entity_poly.pdbx_strand_id
1 'polypeptide(L)'
;MFEAHHAIVDIESKATIEADLRTLYRGDRPLSEPPLYRDYIATALQGSQAADKRFWVDYLQDATDPVFLPDCARANSPGESLNVDVVLVPLEKIKQFSRLQGFTSSTLFKAVFAVTFQI
;
A
#
# COMPACT_ATOMS: atom_id res chain seq x y z
N MET A 1 5.00 -22.03 6.38
CA MET A 1 5.12 -20.76 5.65
C MET A 1 4.01 -20.73 4.61
N PHE A 2 3.20 -19.68 4.58
CA PHE A 2 2.13 -19.53 3.59
C PHE A 2 2.67 -18.74 2.40
N GLU A 3 2.68 -19.36 1.23
CA GLU A 3 3.11 -18.73 -0.02
C GLU A 3 1.97 -18.77 -1.03
N ALA A 4 1.75 -17.64 -1.69
CA ALA A 4 0.73 -17.48 -2.70
C ALA A 4 1.20 -16.47 -3.74
N HIS A 5 0.68 -16.59 -4.96
CA HIS A 5 0.99 -15.65 -6.03
C HIS A 5 0.41 -14.26 -5.70
N HIS A 6 1.20 -13.19 -5.88
CA HIS A 6 0.78 -11.82 -5.52
C HIS A 6 -0.44 -11.30 -6.31
N ALA A 7 -0.73 -11.88 -7.48
CA ALA A 7 -1.95 -11.58 -8.22
C ALA A 7 -3.24 -12.08 -7.53
N ILE A 8 -3.12 -12.98 -6.56
CA ILE A 8 -4.25 -13.58 -5.82
C ILE A 8 -4.30 -13.04 -4.39
N VAL A 9 -3.13 -12.77 -3.79
CA VAL A 9 -3.02 -12.44 -2.38
C VAL A 9 -2.19 -11.17 -2.19
N ASP A 10 -2.87 -10.13 -1.69
CA ASP A 10 -2.27 -8.90 -1.18
C ASP A 10 -2.18 -8.91 0.36
N ILE A 11 -1.82 -7.78 0.95
CA ILE A 11 -1.65 -7.64 2.40
C ILE A 11 -2.99 -7.84 3.13
N GLU A 12 -4.09 -7.30 2.59
CA GLU A 12 -5.42 -7.39 3.20
C GLU A 12 -6.00 -8.81 3.10
N SER A 13 -5.77 -9.50 1.97
CA SER A 13 -6.14 -10.90 1.76
C SER A 13 -5.44 -11.80 2.76
N LYS A 14 -4.14 -11.59 3.06
CA LYS A 14 -3.40 -12.35 4.07
C LYS A 14 -4.03 -12.19 5.46
N ALA A 15 -4.32 -10.95 5.87
CA ALA A 15 -4.93 -10.69 7.18
C ALA A 15 -6.31 -11.39 7.31
N THR A 16 -7.10 -11.38 6.24
CA THR A 16 -8.40 -12.07 6.19
C THR A 16 -8.23 -13.58 6.30
N ILE A 17 -7.32 -14.18 5.51
CA ILE A 17 -7.02 -15.62 5.56
C ILE A 17 -6.54 -16.05 6.95
N GLU A 18 -5.66 -15.28 7.58
CA GLU A 18 -5.16 -15.57 8.93
C GLU A 18 -6.28 -15.51 9.99
N ALA A 19 -7.21 -14.57 9.88
CA ALA A 19 -8.36 -14.46 10.77
C ALA A 19 -9.33 -15.64 10.60
N ASP A 20 -9.59 -16.04 9.36
CA ASP A 20 -10.45 -17.18 9.02
C ASP A 20 -9.84 -18.51 9.51
N LEU A 21 -8.54 -18.70 9.27
CA LEU A 21 -7.81 -19.85 9.80
C LEU A 21 -7.93 -19.90 11.33
N ARG A 22 -7.70 -18.78 12.03
CA ARG A 22 -7.81 -18.73 13.50
C ARG A 22 -9.22 -19.13 13.98
N THR A 23 -10.26 -18.68 13.29
CA THR A 23 -11.66 -19.00 13.61
C THR A 23 -11.92 -20.50 13.45
N LEU A 24 -11.49 -21.08 12.33
CA LEU A 24 -11.65 -22.51 12.05
C LEU A 24 -10.89 -23.39 13.05
N TYR A 25 -9.65 -23.03 13.38
CA TYR A 25 -8.83 -23.79 14.33
C TYR A 25 -9.38 -23.76 15.76
N ARG A 26 -10.06 -22.69 16.17
CA ARG A 26 -10.73 -22.62 17.48
C ARG A 26 -12.04 -23.37 17.55
N GLY A 27 -12.65 -23.66 16.39
CA GLY A 27 -14.00 -24.21 16.32
C GLY A 27 -15.08 -23.20 16.75
N ASP A 28 -14.77 -21.89 16.69
CA ASP A 28 -15.67 -20.84 17.21
C ASP A 28 -16.99 -20.79 16.43
N ARG A 29 -16.92 -20.87 15.10
CA ARG A 29 -18.08 -20.89 14.19
C ARG A 29 -17.68 -21.33 12.78
N PRO A 30 -18.62 -21.81 11.95
CA PRO A 30 -18.39 -21.94 10.52
C PRO A 30 -18.15 -20.56 9.88
N LEU A 31 -17.34 -20.54 8.81
CA LEU A 31 -17.16 -19.35 8.00
C LEU A 31 -18.38 -19.13 7.10
N SER A 32 -18.73 -17.87 6.87
CA SER A 32 -19.73 -17.51 5.88
C SER A 32 -19.15 -17.64 4.47
N GLU A 33 -20.01 -17.90 3.48
CA GLU A 33 -19.59 -17.90 2.08
C GLU A 33 -19.18 -16.47 1.67
N PRO A 34 -17.93 -16.24 1.22
CA PRO A 34 -17.48 -14.92 0.82
C PRO A 34 -18.08 -14.53 -0.54
N PRO A 35 -18.24 -13.23 -0.83
CA PRO A 35 -18.59 -12.78 -2.17
C PRO A 35 -17.51 -13.18 -3.17
N LEU A 36 -17.90 -13.39 -4.43
CA LEU A 36 -16.96 -13.76 -5.46
C LEU A 36 -16.19 -12.53 -5.94
N TYR A 37 -14.87 -12.62 -5.99
CA TYR A 37 -14.02 -11.51 -6.43
C TYR A 37 -14.39 -10.99 -7.83
N ARG A 38 -14.90 -11.87 -8.71
CA ARG A 38 -15.39 -11.50 -10.04
C ARG A 38 -16.55 -10.49 -10.01
N ASP A 39 -17.39 -10.54 -8.98
CA ASP A 39 -18.54 -9.64 -8.85
C ASP A 39 -18.07 -8.24 -8.43
N TYR A 40 -17.03 -8.17 -7.59
CA TYR A 40 -16.32 -6.93 -7.30
C TYR A 40 -15.69 -6.34 -8.57
N ILE A 41 -14.98 -7.16 -9.37
CA ILE A 41 -14.40 -6.70 -10.65
C ILE A 41 -15.48 -6.21 -11.61
N ALA A 42 -16.59 -6.94 -11.74
CA ALA A 42 -17.71 -6.53 -12.58
C ALA A 42 -18.28 -5.18 -12.15
N THR A 43 -18.30 -4.88 -10.85
CA THR A 43 -18.75 -3.59 -10.31
C THR A 43 -17.71 -2.50 -10.53
N ALA A 44 -16.42 -2.77 -10.27
CA ALA A 44 -15.34 -1.80 -10.43
C ALA A 44 -15.20 -1.33 -11.89
N LEU A 45 -15.46 -2.21 -12.86
CA LEU A 45 -15.37 -1.89 -14.28
C LEU A 45 -16.57 -1.10 -14.83
N GLN A 46 -17.64 -0.91 -14.06
CA GLN A 46 -18.79 -0.08 -14.46
C GLN A 46 -18.50 1.43 -14.40
N GLY A 47 -17.41 1.84 -13.74
CA GLY A 47 -16.98 3.24 -13.68
C GLY A 47 -16.54 3.82 -15.02
N SER A 48 -16.49 5.15 -15.11
CA SER A 48 -16.04 5.85 -16.32
C SER A 48 -14.52 5.78 -16.49
N GLN A 49 -14.04 4.67 -17.07
CA GLN A 49 -12.62 4.49 -17.39
C GLN A 49 -12.05 5.64 -18.24
N ALA A 50 -12.90 6.27 -19.07
CA ALA A 50 -12.51 7.42 -19.88
C ALA A 50 -12.25 8.67 -19.04
N ALA A 51 -13.05 8.93 -18.00
CA ALA A 51 -12.84 10.06 -17.09
C ALA A 51 -11.58 9.85 -16.25
N ASP A 52 -11.38 8.64 -15.73
CA ASP A 52 -10.17 8.28 -14.96
C ASP A 52 -8.91 8.43 -15.82
N LYS A 53 -8.95 7.92 -17.06
CA LYS A 53 -7.84 8.07 -18.01
C LYS A 53 -7.56 9.53 -18.31
N ARG A 54 -8.60 10.33 -18.57
CA ARG A 54 -8.44 11.76 -18.85
C ARG A 54 -7.79 12.48 -17.67
N PHE A 55 -8.25 12.22 -16.46
CA PHE A 55 -7.66 12.80 -15.25
C PHE A 55 -6.15 12.53 -15.17
N TRP A 56 -5.71 11.28 -15.35
CA TRP A 56 -4.29 10.93 -15.26
C TRP A 56 -3.46 11.50 -16.41
N VAL A 57 -4.01 11.54 -17.63
CA VAL A 57 -3.34 12.16 -18.78
C VAL A 57 -3.13 13.65 -18.51
N ASP A 58 -4.18 14.37 -18.11
CA ASP A 58 -4.11 15.81 -17.85
C ASP A 58 -3.19 16.09 -16.63
N TYR A 59 -3.25 15.29 -15.57
CA TYR A 59 -2.44 15.46 -14.36
C TYR A 59 -0.93 15.21 -14.58
N LEU A 60 -0.57 14.27 -15.46
CA LEU A 60 0.82 13.88 -15.71
C LEU A 60 1.42 14.53 -16.97
N GLN A 61 0.69 15.41 -17.66
CA GLN A 61 1.12 15.98 -18.94
C GLN A 61 2.48 16.73 -18.84
N ASP A 62 2.74 17.36 -17.69
CA ASP A 62 3.94 18.17 -17.42
C ASP A 62 4.89 17.45 -16.45
N ALA A 63 4.71 16.16 -16.21
CA ALA A 63 5.59 15.39 -15.33
C ALA A 63 7.02 15.39 -15.88
N THR A 64 7.96 15.86 -15.07
CA THR A 64 9.39 15.92 -15.42
C THR A 64 10.08 14.58 -15.19
N ASP A 65 11.37 14.53 -15.53
CA ASP A 65 12.21 13.34 -15.32
C ASP A 65 12.13 12.83 -13.87
N PRO A 66 12.15 11.50 -13.69
CA PRO A 66 12.09 10.88 -12.37
C PRO A 66 13.26 11.34 -11.50
N VAL A 67 13.01 11.46 -10.19
CA VAL A 67 14.10 11.68 -9.22
C VAL A 67 15.00 10.45 -9.24
N PHE A 68 16.19 10.60 -9.83
CA PHE A 68 17.22 9.57 -9.77
C PHE A 68 17.81 9.58 -8.37
N LEU A 69 17.58 8.49 -7.64
CA LEU A 69 18.34 8.24 -6.43
C LEU A 69 19.81 8.04 -6.83
N PRO A 70 20.78 8.62 -6.10
CA PRO A 70 22.18 8.37 -6.36
C PRO A 70 22.42 6.85 -6.33
N ASP A 71 23.26 6.38 -7.26
CA ASP A 71 23.59 4.97 -7.39
C ASP A 71 24.38 4.53 -6.15
N CYS A 72 23.64 4.13 -5.12
CA CYS A 72 24.19 3.54 -3.91
C CYS A 72 24.61 2.13 -4.29
N ALA A 73 25.84 1.98 -4.78
CA ALA A 73 26.48 0.72 -5.15
C ALA A 73 26.44 -0.30 -3.99
N ARG A 74 25.31 -1.00 -3.80
CA ARG A 74 25.14 -2.03 -2.76
C ARG A 74 23.92 -2.92 -2.95
N ALA A 75 23.53 -3.22 -4.19
CA ALA A 75 22.73 -4.41 -4.44
C ALA A 75 23.65 -5.43 -5.11
N ASN A 76 24.19 -6.37 -4.34
CA ASN A 76 25.00 -7.45 -4.91
C ASN A 76 24.12 -8.44 -5.68
N SER A 77 22.81 -8.41 -5.46
CA SER A 77 21.80 -9.15 -6.21
C SER A 77 20.41 -8.48 -6.12
N PRO A 78 19.55 -8.63 -7.15
CA PRO A 78 18.16 -8.21 -7.07
C PRO A 78 17.43 -8.92 -5.93
N GLY A 79 16.72 -8.18 -5.07
CA GLY A 79 15.89 -8.75 -4.00
C GLY A 79 16.51 -8.78 -2.60
N GLU A 80 17.71 -8.22 -2.41
CA GLU A 80 18.28 -8.05 -1.07
C GLU A 80 17.47 -7.03 -0.26
N SER A 81 16.97 -7.45 0.90
CA SER A 81 16.26 -6.59 1.85
C SER A 81 17.20 -6.19 2.98
N LEU A 82 17.33 -4.89 3.23
CA LEU A 82 18.04 -4.35 4.37
C LEU A 82 17.03 -3.90 5.43
N ASN A 83 17.12 -4.46 6.64
CA ASN A 83 16.41 -3.93 7.79
C ASN A 83 17.28 -2.85 8.44
N VAL A 84 16.74 -1.63 8.52
CA VAL A 84 17.40 -0.51 9.19
C VAL A 84 16.54 -0.09 10.36
N ASP A 85 17.08 -0.20 11.57
CA ASP A 85 16.45 0.33 12.76
C ASP A 85 16.59 1.85 12.77
N VAL A 86 15.51 2.54 12.47
CA VAL A 86 15.46 4.01 12.51
C VAL A 86 14.76 4.43 13.80
N VAL A 87 15.40 5.31 14.57
CA VAL A 87 14.75 5.98 15.70
C VAL A 87 13.76 7.00 15.14
N LEU A 88 12.54 6.54 14.89
CA LEU A 88 11.45 7.38 14.43
C LEU A 88 10.83 8.17 15.60
N VAL A 89 10.29 9.34 15.27
CA VAL A 89 9.37 10.05 16.17
C VAL A 89 8.26 9.08 16.58
N PRO A 90 7.86 9.03 17.87
CA PRO A 90 6.80 8.13 18.31
C PRO A 90 5.54 8.27 17.45
N LEU A 91 4.99 7.15 16.99
CA LEU A 91 3.84 7.12 16.08
C LEU A 91 2.64 7.92 16.61
N GLU A 92 2.44 7.93 17.93
CA GLU A 92 1.36 8.70 18.55
C GLU A 92 1.51 10.21 18.36
N LYS A 93 2.74 10.73 18.38
CA LYS A 93 2.98 12.15 18.08
C LYS A 93 2.69 12.47 16.62
N ILE A 94 3.07 11.56 15.71
CA ILE A 94 2.80 11.69 14.27
C ILE A 94 1.28 11.71 14.03
N LYS A 95 0.54 10.79 14.65
CA LYS A 95 -0.93 10.74 14.56
C LYS A 95 -1.58 12.00 15.12
N GLN A 96 -1.15 12.45 16.31
CA GLN A 96 -1.69 13.64 16.94
C GLN A 96 -1.46 14.88 16.08
N PHE A 97 -0.24 15.07 15.58
CA PHE A 97 0.10 16.18 14.70
C PHE A 97 -0.74 16.14 13.41
N SER A 98 -0.82 14.98 12.76
CA SER A 98 -1.60 14.83 11.52
C SER A 98 -3.07 15.19 11.73
N ARG A 99 -3.67 14.74 12.85
CA ARG A 99 -5.05 15.11 13.23
C ARG A 99 -5.23 16.61 13.45
N LEU A 100 -4.30 17.24 14.17
CA LEU A 100 -4.35 18.68 14.44
C LEU A 100 -4.24 19.53 13.16
N GLN A 101 -3.50 19.04 12.17
CA GLN A 101 -3.27 19.75 10.90
C GLN A 101 -4.26 19.37 9.78
N GLY A 102 -5.17 18.43 10.03
CA GLY A 102 -6.21 18.06 9.05
C GLY A 102 -5.73 17.16 7.90
N PHE A 103 -4.62 16.42 8.07
CA PHE A 103 -4.14 15.44 7.08
C PHE A 103 -3.91 14.06 7.70
N THR A 104 -3.64 13.06 6.86
CA THR A 104 -3.34 11.69 7.33
C THR A 104 -1.86 11.50 7.62
N SER A 105 -1.50 10.55 8.48
CA SER A 105 -0.10 10.16 8.67
C SER A 105 0.57 9.76 7.35
N SER A 106 -0.16 9.12 6.43
CA SER A 106 0.34 8.78 5.09
C SER A 106 0.71 10.02 4.28
N THR A 107 -0.12 11.06 4.31
CA THR A 107 0.19 12.35 3.66
C THR A 107 1.47 12.97 4.21
N LEU A 108 1.65 12.94 5.53
CA LEU A 108 2.86 13.44 6.17
C LEU A 108 4.10 12.67 5.73
N PHE A 109 4.05 11.32 5.74
CA PHE A 109 5.17 10.51 5.27
C PHE A 109 5.52 10.78 3.81
N LYS A 110 4.51 10.92 2.94
CA LYS A 110 4.70 11.29 1.53
C LYS A 110 5.35 12.67 1.40
N ALA A 111 4.95 13.65 2.21
CA ALA A 111 5.53 14.99 2.21
C ALA A 111 6.99 14.98 2.70
N VAL A 112 7.30 14.26 3.78
CA VAL A 112 8.68 14.09 4.28
C VAL A 112 9.55 13.43 3.23
N PHE A 113 9.04 12.38 2.56
CA PHE A 113 9.73 11.73 1.45
C PHE A 113 9.99 12.72 0.31
N ALA A 114 8.95 13.45 -0.13
CA ALA A 114 9.08 14.44 -1.19
C ALA A 114 10.14 15.51 -0.87
N VAL A 115 10.15 16.06 0.35
CA VAL A 115 11.16 17.07 0.77
C VAL A 115 12.56 16.46 0.87
N THR A 116 12.70 15.21 1.30
CA THR A 116 14.01 14.53 1.42
C THR A 116 14.65 14.28 0.06
N PHE A 117 13.83 14.00 -0.95
CA PHE A 117 14.27 13.67 -2.31
C PHE A 117 14.05 14.80 -3.33
N GLN A 118 13.72 16.01 -2.87
CA GLN A 118 13.78 17.22 -3.69
C GLN A 118 15.25 17.60 -3.88
N ILE A 119 15.84 17.14 -4.99
CA ILE A 119 17.11 17.63 -5.55
C ILE A 119 16.78 18.48 -6.76
#